data_AF-A0A9N8F4F0-F1
#
_entry.id   AF-A0A9N8F4F0-F1
#
_cell.length_a   1.000
_cell.length_b   1.000
_cell.length_c   1.000
_cell.angle_alpha   90.00
_cell.angle_beta   90.00
_cell.angle_gamma   90.00
#
_symmetry.space_group_name_H-M   'P 1'
#
loop_
_entity.id
_entity.type
_entity.pdbx_description
1 polymer ?
#
loop_
_entity_poly.entity_id
_entity_poly.type
_entity_poly.pdbx_seq_one_letter_code
_entity_poly.pdbx_strand_id
1 'polypeptide(L)'
;MGCCCSKRGGSGGAVRSQTEMSTQNGGKVGGRSLSIARTMTQPSINIEKGATKISGNGLALAGAAIEQDAAYWEWHIHQVPEGTKVSFGVAHKKDRNFYNELDKNNEDSPEHNGRSMMKEIEVKNEDTVGVAVQQSDLPMVQFLLNGEPLHELAINRFRGMVYPSVYLPELEEKLQIQLEMNENGFRQMSPHARFGPVIVARGLI
;
A
#
# COMPACT_ATOMS: atom_id res chain seq x y z
N MET A 1 -28.81 27.09 -63.00
CA MET A 1 -28.84 27.42 -61.56
C MET A 1 -27.41 27.50 -61.07
N GLY A 2 -27.06 28.57 -60.33
CA GLY A 2 -25.89 28.61 -59.45
C GLY A 2 -24.54 28.99 -60.07
N CYS A 3 -24.35 30.28 -60.33
CA CYS A 3 -23.05 30.92 -60.52
C CYS A 3 -22.42 31.25 -59.13
N CYS A 4 -21.08 31.15 -58.98
CA CYS A 4 -20.19 31.85 -58.01
C CYS A 4 -18.96 30.98 -57.67
N CYS A 5 -17.74 31.45 -57.44
CA CYS A 5 -16.98 32.67 -57.75
C CYS A 5 -15.56 32.38 -57.24
N SER A 6 -14.53 32.52 -58.07
CA SER A 6 -13.13 32.52 -57.63
C SER A 6 -12.76 33.89 -57.08
N LYS A 7 -12.11 33.97 -55.91
CA LYS A 7 -11.32 35.15 -55.50
C LYS A 7 -9.99 34.73 -54.90
N ARG A 8 -8.93 35.34 -55.46
CA ARG A 8 -7.55 35.41 -54.95
C ARG A 8 -7.46 36.38 -53.77
N GLY A 9 -6.46 36.17 -52.91
CA GLY A 9 -5.49 37.23 -52.60
C GLY A 9 -5.28 37.58 -51.12
N GLY A 10 -3.99 37.55 -50.73
CA GLY A 10 -3.42 38.20 -49.53
C GLY A 10 -3.62 37.43 -48.22
N SER A 11 -2.72 37.39 -47.24
CA SER A 11 -1.36 37.92 -47.06
C SER A 11 -0.95 37.53 -45.64
N GLY A 12 0.31 37.19 -45.42
CA GLY A 12 0.96 37.38 -44.12
C GLY A 12 0.99 36.18 -43.18
N GLY A 13 2.15 36.01 -42.53
CA GLY A 13 2.24 35.41 -41.21
C GLY A 13 2.72 33.97 -41.18
N ALA A 14 4.03 33.79 -41.23
CA ALA A 14 4.66 32.62 -40.62
C ALA A 14 4.27 32.55 -39.14
N VAL A 15 3.66 31.45 -38.70
CA VAL A 15 3.64 31.07 -37.29
C VAL A 15 3.96 29.58 -37.20
N ARG A 16 5.18 29.30 -36.75
CA ARG A 16 5.62 27.98 -36.29
C ARG A 16 4.66 27.54 -35.19
N SER A 17 3.98 26.42 -35.37
CA SER A 17 3.38 25.69 -34.25
C SER A 17 4.51 24.98 -33.51
N GLN A 18 5.17 25.71 -32.61
CA GLN A 18 5.89 25.12 -31.51
C GLN A 18 4.85 24.77 -30.44
N THR A 19 4.42 23.51 -30.41
CA THR A 19 3.80 22.97 -29.21
C THR A 19 4.94 22.67 -28.24
N GLU A 20 5.41 23.72 -27.57
CA GLU A 20 6.27 23.58 -26.40
C GLU A 20 5.50 22.77 -25.37
N MET A 21 6.00 21.56 -25.14
CA MET A 21 5.59 20.71 -24.03
C MET A 21 6.13 21.36 -22.76
N SER A 22 5.40 22.36 -22.28
CA SER A 22 5.64 22.92 -20.96
C SER A 22 5.28 21.84 -19.94
N THR A 23 6.30 21.18 -19.40
CA THR A 23 6.23 20.40 -18.16
C THR A 23 5.74 21.33 -17.05
N GLN A 24 4.42 21.41 -16.92
CA GLN A 24 3.80 22.02 -15.76
C GLN A 24 3.99 21.08 -14.58
N ASN A 25 4.72 21.61 -13.59
CA ASN A 25 4.82 21.13 -12.23
C ASN A 25 3.47 20.59 -11.74
N GLY A 26 3.38 19.26 -11.63
CA GLY A 26 2.30 18.59 -10.93
C GLY A 26 2.38 18.93 -9.45
N GLY A 27 1.54 19.88 -9.03
CA GLY A 27 1.26 20.14 -7.62
C GLY A 27 0.78 18.86 -6.91
N LYS A 28 1.15 18.74 -5.64
CA LYS A 28 0.79 17.66 -4.71
C LYS A 28 -0.70 17.29 -4.79
N VAL A 29 -1.02 16.25 -5.55
CA VAL A 29 -2.17 15.39 -5.28
C VAL A 29 -1.68 14.37 -4.28
N GLY A 30 -2.40 14.12 -3.19
CA GLY A 30 -2.08 13.10 -2.18
C GLY A 30 -2.12 11.70 -2.82
N GLY A 31 -1.04 11.39 -3.54
CA GLY A 31 -1.00 10.36 -4.56
C GLY A 31 -0.98 8.99 -3.93
N ARG A 32 -1.93 8.16 -4.37
CA ARG A 32 -1.88 6.70 -4.20
C ARG A 32 -0.47 6.25 -4.60
N SER A 33 0.27 5.63 -3.68
CA SER A 33 1.67 5.28 -3.88
C SER A 33 1.93 3.84 -3.48
N LEU A 34 2.86 3.20 -4.17
CA LEU A 34 3.42 1.90 -3.78
C LEU A 34 4.45 2.07 -2.65
N SER A 35 4.04 2.75 -1.58
CA SER A 35 4.87 3.05 -0.42
C SER A 35 4.00 3.21 0.83
N ILE A 36 4.61 3.26 2.01
CA ILE A 36 3.95 3.59 3.27
C ILE A 36 3.46 5.05 3.23
N ALA A 37 2.21 5.27 3.60
CA ALA A 37 1.58 6.57 3.64
C ALA A 37 1.76 7.22 5.02
N ARG A 38 2.58 8.28 5.09
CA ARG A 38 2.85 9.02 6.34
C ARG A 38 1.59 9.59 7.00
N THR A 39 0.59 9.98 6.22
CA THR A 39 -0.67 10.58 6.73
C THR A 39 -1.64 9.54 7.29
N MET A 40 -1.45 8.26 6.96
CA MET A 40 -2.31 7.16 7.36
C MET A 40 -1.65 6.22 8.37
N THR A 41 -0.40 6.51 8.74
CA THR A 41 0.46 5.70 9.59
C THR A 41 0.63 6.38 10.94
N GLN A 42 0.75 5.60 12.00
CA GLN A 42 0.91 6.10 13.36
C GLN A 42 2.17 6.98 13.48
N PRO A 43 2.13 8.10 14.23
CA PRO A 43 3.24 9.07 14.23
C PRO A 43 4.56 8.53 14.77
N SER A 44 4.50 7.51 15.63
CA SER A 44 5.64 6.82 16.23
C SER A 44 6.39 5.92 15.24
N ILE A 45 5.80 5.63 14.07
CA ILE A 45 6.48 4.90 13.00
C ILE A 45 7.44 5.85 12.27
N ASN A 46 8.70 5.44 12.21
CA ASN A 46 9.74 6.05 11.41
C ASN A 46 9.73 5.44 10.01
N ILE A 47 9.63 6.30 9.00
CA ILE A 47 9.62 5.90 7.59
C ILE A 47 10.92 6.38 6.94
N GLU A 48 11.71 5.46 6.41
CA GLU A 48 13.00 5.78 5.80
C GLU A 48 12.86 6.40 4.40
N LYS A 49 13.96 6.93 3.85
CA LYS A 49 14.01 7.43 2.47
C LYS A 49 13.63 6.30 1.50
N GLY A 50 12.71 6.58 0.57
CA GLY A 50 12.09 5.58 -0.30
C GLY A 50 10.72 5.10 0.20
N ALA A 51 10.35 5.42 1.44
CA ALA A 51 9.02 5.22 2.01
C ALA A 51 8.51 3.78 2.04
N THR A 52 9.38 2.77 1.93
CA THR A 52 9.01 1.34 2.02
C THR A 52 9.54 0.68 3.29
N LYS A 53 10.69 1.12 3.80
CA LYS A 53 11.31 0.62 5.03
C LYS A 53 10.85 1.44 6.24
N ILE A 54 10.45 0.74 7.30
CA ILE A 54 9.88 1.33 8.52
C ILE A 54 10.47 0.72 9.78
N SER A 55 10.39 1.48 10.88
CA SER A 55 10.76 1.09 12.24
C SER A 55 9.93 1.87 13.26
N GLY A 56 10.06 1.54 14.55
CA GLY A 56 9.24 2.12 15.64
C GLY A 56 8.13 1.17 16.07
N ASN A 57 7.07 1.71 16.65
CA ASN A 57 5.90 0.95 17.14
C ASN A 57 4.59 1.56 16.59
N GLY A 58 3.56 0.72 16.46
CA GLY A 58 2.23 1.11 16.02
C GLY A 58 1.87 0.66 14.61
N LEU A 59 0.72 1.17 14.14
CA LEU A 59 0.11 0.76 12.88
C LEU A 59 0.65 1.55 11.68
N ALA A 60 1.13 0.86 10.65
CA ALA A 60 1.56 1.44 9.37
C ALA A 60 0.72 0.92 8.20
N LEU A 61 0.33 1.83 7.31
CA LEU A 61 -0.50 1.56 6.13
C LEU A 61 0.22 1.97 4.85
N ALA A 62 0.09 1.16 3.81
CA ALA A 62 0.46 1.56 2.45
C ALA A 62 -0.47 2.67 1.92
N GLY A 63 0.02 3.46 0.97
CA GLY A 63 -0.73 4.53 0.30
C GLY A 63 -1.63 4.04 -0.83
N ALA A 64 -1.56 2.76 -1.20
CA ALA A 64 -2.39 2.15 -2.23
C ALA A 64 -3.49 1.30 -1.58
N ALA A 65 -4.75 1.57 -1.95
CA ALA A 65 -5.87 0.71 -1.60
C ALA A 65 -5.88 -0.55 -2.47
N ILE A 66 -6.38 -1.65 -1.91
CA ILE A 66 -6.61 -2.89 -2.67
C ILE A 66 -7.94 -2.76 -3.42
N GLU A 67 -7.87 -2.33 -4.69
CA GLU A 67 -9.03 -2.20 -5.58
C GLU A 67 -9.21 -3.44 -6.49
N GLN A 68 -8.19 -4.28 -6.62
CA GLN A 68 -8.21 -5.50 -7.44
C GLN A 68 -8.98 -6.64 -6.76
N ASP A 69 -9.49 -7.58 -7.56
CA ASP A 69 -10.09 -8.83 -7.05
C ASP A 69 -9.07 -9.67 -6.28
N ALA A 70 -7.82 -9.73 -6.74
CA ALA A 70 -6.74 -10.44 -6.08
C ALA A 70 -5.44 -9.62 -6.13
N ALA A 71 -4.70 -9.61 -5.01
CA ALA A 71 -3.44 -8.90 -4.88
C ALA A 71 -2.49 -9.63 -3.91
N TYR A 72 -1.18 -9.43 -4.09
CA TYR A 72 -0.11 -9.94 -3.26
C TYR A 72 0.95 -8.89 -3.01
N TRP A 73 1.52 -8.92 -1.81
CA TRP A 73 2.68 -8.13 -1.42
C TRP A 73 3.47 -8.87 -0.34
N GLU A 74 4.68 -8.40 -0.09
CA GLU A 74 5.58 -8.97 0.89
C GLU A 74 6.02 -7.94 1.94
N TRP A 75 6.28 -8.43 3.14
CA TRP A 75 7.03 -7.73 4.17
C TRP A 75 8.36 -8.46 4.37
N HIS A 76 9.47 -7.75 4.14
CA HIS A 76 10.82 -8.27 4.36
C HIS A 76 11.31 -7.84 5.74
N ILE A 77 11.68 -8.81 6.56
CA ILE A 77 12.18 -8.58 7.91
C ILE A 77 13.69 -8.38 7.86
N HIS A 78 14.17 -7.20 8.25
CA HIS A 78 15.60 -6.86 8.21
C HIS A 78 16.26 -6.98 9.57
N GLN A 79 15.57 -6.50 10.61
CA GLN A 79 16.06 -6.52 11.98
C GLN A 79 14.90 -6.75 12.92
N VAL A 80 14.95 -7.78 13.74
CA VAL A 80 13.93 -8.13 14.73
C VAL A 80 14.56 -8.94 15.87
N PRO A 81 14.14 -8.71 17.14
CA PRO A 81 14.51 -9.58 18.25
C PRO A 81 13.95 -11.00 18.05
N GLU A 82 14.65 -12.01 18.54
CA GLU A 82 14.18 -13.40 18.42
C GLU A 82 12.83 -13.60 19.12
N GLY A 83 11.93 -14.35 18.47
CA GLY A 83 10.59 -14.65 19.00
C GLY A 83 9.60 -13.49 18.92
N THR A 84 9.93 -12.40 18.22
CA THR A 84 9.01 -11.27 18.05
C THR A 84 7.81 -11.66 17.21
N LYS A 85 6.62 -11.31 17.69
CA LYS A 85 5.38 -11.41 16.94
C LYS A 85 5.00 -10.05 16.35
N VAL A 86 4.86 -9.99 15.04
CA VAL A 86 4.43 -8.80 14.31
C VAL A 86 3.06 -9.07 13.70
N SER A 87 2.15 -8.10 13.76
CA SER A 87 0.83 -8.29 13.14
C SER A 87 0.87 -7.84 11.68
N PHE A 88 0.43 -8.71 10.78
CA PHE A 88 0.32 -8.44 9.34
C PHE A 88 -1.12 -8.58 8.87
N GLY A 89 -1.50 -7.86 7.82
CA GLY A 89 -2.80 -8.03 7.19
C GLY A 89 -3.21 -6.78 6.45
N VAL A 90 -4.48 -6.41 6.63
CA VAL A 90 -5.07 -5.24 6.00
C VAL A 90 -5.76 -4.35 7.02
N ALA A 91 -5.90 -3.06 6.73
CA ALA A 91 -6.66 -2.14 7.56
C ALA A 91 -7.49 -1.17 6.71
N HIS A 92 -8.54 -0.61 7.31
CA HIS A 92 -9.20 0.57 6.75
C HIS A 92 -8.33 1.79 6.89
N LYS A 93 -8.55 2.77 6.01
CA LYS A 93 -7.86 4.06 6.05
C LYS A 93 -7.96 4.66 7.46
N LYS A 94 -6.80 5.01 8.02
CA LYS A 94 -6.67 5.78 9.25
C LYS A 94 -6.22 7.19 8.93
N ASP A 95 -6.61 8.13 9.79
CA ASP A 95 -6.20 9.53 9.69
C ASP A 95 -5.65 10.01 11.03
N ARG A 96 -5.30 11.29 11.10
CA ARG A 96 -4.75 11.87 12.33
C ARG A 96 -5.76 11.89 13.48
N ASN A 97 -7.06 12.00 13.18
CA ASN A 97 -8.10 12.03 14.21
C ASN A 97 -8.21 10.67 14.89
N PHE A 98 -8.18 9.59 14.10
CA PHE A 98 -8.13 8.22 14.62
C PHE A 98 -7.00 8.03 15.65
N TYR A 99 -5.77 8.45 15.32
CA TYR A 99 -4.65 8.30 16.25
C TYR A 99 -4.78 9.21 17.49
N ASN A 100 -5.29 10.43 17.32
CA ASN A 100 -5.55 11.31 18.47
C ASN A 100 -6.65 10.76 19.40
N GLU A 101 -7.60 9.98 18.88
CA GLU A 101 -8.62 9.28 19.67
C GLU A 101 -8.03 8.04 20.34
N LEU A 102 -7.20 7.28 19.62
CA LEU A 102 -6.48 6.13 20.16
C LEU A 102 -5.60 6.53 21.35
N ASP A 103 -4.87 7.65 21.27
CA ASP A 103 -4.03 8.15 22.36
C ASP A 103 -4.85 8.57 23.61
N LYS A 104 -6.14 8.88 23.44
CA LYS A 104 -7.04 9.25 24.54
C LYS A 104 -7.74 8.04 25.14
N ASN A 105 -7.98 7.02 24.31
CA ASN A 105 -8.67 5.81 24.68
C ASN A 105 -7.64 4.75 25.06
N ASN A 106 -7.46 4.48 26.34
CA ASN A 106 -6.57 3.41 26.84
C ASN A 106 -7.11 1.98 26.57
N GLU A 107 -7.99 1.81 25.58
CA GLU A 107 -8.54 0.51 25.23
C GLU A 107 -7.70 -0.13 24.11
N ASP A 108 -6.91 -1.13 24.49
CA ASP A 108 -6.13 -1.93 23.54
C ASP A 108 -6.92 -3.16 23.10
N SER A 109 -7.90 -2.96 22.22
CA SER A 109 -8.61 -4.05 21.54
C SER A 109 -8.43 -3.94 20.01
N PRO A 110 -8.30 -5.08 19.28
CA PRO A 110 -8.10 -5.10 17.83
C PRO A 110 -9.12 -4.27 17.02
N GLU A 111 -10.35 -4.20 17.51
CA GLU A 111 -11.45 -3.45 16.92
C GLU A 111 -11.21 -1.94 17.00
N HIS A 112 -10.67 -1.46 18.13
CA HIS A 112 -10.47 -0.05 18.41
C HIS A 112 -9.12 0.46 17.92
N ASN A 113 -8.06 -0.36 17.98
CA ASN A 113 -6.72 0.01 17.52
C ASN A 113 -6.50 -0.23 16.00
N GLY A 114 -7.52 -0.72 15.29
CA GLY A 114 -7.50 -0.90 13.83
C GLY A 114 -6.80 -2.16 13.35
N ARG A 115 -6.53 -3.13 14.24
CA ARG A 115 -5.87 -4.41 13.96
C ARG A 115 -6.82 -5.59 13.74
N SER A 116 -8.15 -5.36 13.68
CA SER A 116 -9.17 -6.41 13.58
C SER A 116 -9.02 -7.37 12.38
N MET A 117 -8.33 -6.94 11.32
CA MET A 117 -8.05 -7.74 10.12
C MET A 117 -6.56 -8.04 9.97
N MET A 118 -5.89 -8.28 11.10
CA MET A 118 -4.47 -8.58 11.18
C MET A 118 -4.23 -9.83 12.02
N LYS A 119 -3.10 -10.49 11.78
CA LYS A 119 -2.69 -11.69 12.49
C LYS A 119 -1.24 -11.60 12.91
N GLU A 120 -0.98 -12.04 14.13
CA GLU A 120 0.36 -12.11 14.68
C GLU A 120 1.09 -13.31 14.10
N ILE A 121 2.26 -13.05 13.52
CA ILE A 121 3.17 -14.05 12.97
C ILE A 121 4.50 -13.85 13.69
N GLU A 122 5.03 -14.93 14.25
CA GLU A 122 6.38 -14.93 14.81
C GLU A 122 7.39 -14.89 13.66
N VAL A 123 8.32 -13.93 13.72
CA VAL A 123 9.28 -13.67 12.64
C VAL A 123 10.70 -13.59 13.16
N LYS A 124 11.64 -13.89 12.26
CA LYS A 124 13.08 -13.80 12.47
C LYS A 124 13.71 -12.89 11.43
N ASN A 125 14.99 -12.56 11.65
CA ASN A 125 15.75 -11.81 10.65
C ASN A 125 15.74 -12.56 9.31
N GLU A 126 15.65 -11.79 8.23
CA GLU A 126 15.63 -12.28 6.84
C GLU A 126 14.34 -12.99 6.40
N ASP A 127 13.40 -13.22 7.32
CA ASP A 127 12.08 -13.76 6.96
C ASP A 127 11.34 -12.85 5.99
N THR A 128 10.47 -13.49 5.21
CA THR A 128 9.55 -12.84 4.27
C THR A 128 8.13 -13.25 4.60
N VAL A 129 7.29 -12.28 4.96
CA VAL A 129 5.86 -12.51 5.17
C VAL A 129 5.11 -12.06 3.92
N GLY A 130 4.61 -13.02 3.16
CA GLY A 130 3.71 -12.79 2.04
C GLY A 130 2.27 -12.61 2.51
N VAL A 131 1.55 -11.64 1.97
CA VAL A 131 0.12 -11.47 2.22
C VAL A 131 -0.61 -11.49 0.89
N ALA A 132 -1.53 -12.43 0.74
CA ALA A 132 -2.38 -12.56 -0.42
C ALA A 132 -3.82 -12.20 -0.05
N VAL A 133 -4.44 -11.32 -0.84
CA VAL A 133 -5.84 -10.92 -0.68
C VAL A 133 -6.63 -11.31 -1.91
N GLN A 134 -7.83 -11.85 -1.70
CA GLN A 134 -8.84 -12.04 -2.74
C GLN A 134 -10.21 -11.60 -2.23
N GLN A 135 -11.04 -11.01 -3.10
CA GLN A 135 -12.36 -10.51 -2.70
C GLN A 135 -13.51 -11.48 -3.03
N SER A 136 -13.30 -12.37 -4.00
CA SER A 136 -14.34 -13.31 -4.47
C SER A 136 -14.47 -14.58 -3.63
N ASP A 137 -13.36 -15.10 -3.07
CA ASP A 137 -13.30 -16.42 -2.46
C ASP A 137 -12.84 -16.38 -1.00
N LEU A 138 -13.22 -17.40 -0.23
CA LEU A 138 -12.73 -17.62 1.12
C LEU A 138 -11.51 -18.55 1.12
N PRO A 139 -10.53 -18.32 2.00
CA PRO A 139 -10.37 -17.13 2.82
C PRO A 139 -9.98 -15.89 1.99
N MET A 140 -10.46 -14.72 2.40
CA MET A 140 -10.19 -13.46 1.71
C MET A 140 -8.78 -12.91 1.95
N VAL A 141 -8.13 -13.26 3.06
CA VAL A 141 -6.72 -12.95 3.31
C VAL A 141 -5.98 -14.22 3.71
N GLN A 142 -4.85 -14.47 3.08
CA GLN A 142 -3.95 -15.58 3.35
C GLN A 142 -2.55 -15.05 3.64
N PHE A 143 -1.87 -15.74 4.55
CA PHE A 143 -0.51 -15.39 4.97
C PHE A 143 0.44 -16.49 4.57
N LEU A 144 1.64 -16.11 4.15
CA LEU A 144 2.74 -17.01 3.84
C LEU A 144 3.95 -16.56 4.64
N LEU A 145 4.69 -17.50 5.21
CA LEU A 145 5.99 -17.26 5.82
C LEU A 145 7.04 -17.98 5.00
N ASN A 146 7.95 -17.23 4.37
CA ASN A 146 8.99 -17.76 3.47
C ASN A 146 8.43 -18.63 2.34
N GLY A 147 7.27 -18.26 1.81
CA GLY A 147 6.58 -19.00 0.74
C GLY A 147 5.67 -20.13 1.24
N GLU A 148 5.74 -20.49 2.52
CA GLU A 148 4.89 -21.55 3.10
C GLU A 148 3.58 -20.98 3.65
N PRO A 149 2.41 -21.53 3.27
CA PRO A 149 1.11 -21.00 3.67
C PRO A 149 0.79 -21.26 5.15
N LEU A 150 0.31 -20.22 5.85
CA LEU A 150 -0.16 -20.28 7.24
C LEU A 150 -1.69 -20.36 7.30
N HIS A 151 -2.24 -21.51 6.94
CA HIS A 151 -3.70 -21.69 6.76
C HIS A 151 -4.54 -21.34 8.00
N GLU A 152 -4.02 -21.59 9.21
CA GLU A 152 -4.73 -21.32 10.47
C GLU A 152 -4.91 -19.83 10.78
N LEU A 153 -4.09 -18.98 10.16
CA LEU A 153 -4.13 -17.53 10.35
C LEU A 153 -5.01 -16.83 9.29
N ALA A 154 -5.63 -17.55 8.37
CA ALA A 154 -6.39 -16.92 7.30
C ALA A 154 -7.55 -16.05 7.84
N ILE A 155 -7.82 -14.93 7.16
CA ILE A 155 -8.98 -14.08 7.46
C ILE A 155 -10.07 -14.41 6.46
N ASN A 156 -11.17 -14.95 6.97
CA ASN A 156 -12.27 -15.39 6.11
C ASN A 156 -12.88 -14.21 5.37
N ARG A 157 -13.23 -13.12 6.06
CA ARG A 157 -13.96 -12.02 5.44
C ARG A 157 -13.50 -10.65 5.92
N PHE A 158 -13.50 -9.69 5.01
CA PHE A 158 -13.50 -8.27 5.31
C PHE A 158 -14.53 -7.55 4.43
N ARG A 159 -14.84 -6.29 4.75
CA ARG A 159 -15.76 -5.47 3.97
C ARG A 159 -15.19 -4.08 3.76
N GLY A 160 -15.48 -3.48 2.61
CA GLY A 160 -15.05 -2.12 2.29
C GLY A 160 -13.61 -2.04 1.82
N MET A 161 -13.16 -0.81 1.59
CA MET A 161 -11.82 -0.54 1.06
C MET A 161 -10.76 -0.76 2.14
N VAL A 162 -9.74 -1.52 1.80
CA VAL A 162 -8.64 -1.88 2.70
C VAL A 162 -7.28 -1.57 2.07
N TYR A 163 -6.27 -1.46 2.92
CA TYR A 163 -4.91 -1.12 2.57
C TYR A 163 -3.97 -2.19 3.14
N PRO A 164 -2.87 -2.54 2.45
CA PRO A 164 -1.78 -3.32 3.04
C PRO A 164 -1.28 -2.68 4.33
N SER A 165 -1.19 -3.46 5.41
CA SER A 165 -0.90 -2.95 6.74
C SER A 165 -0.01 -3.87 7.56
N VAL A 166 0.73 -3.26 8.48
CA VAL A 166 1.54 -3.94 9.48
C VAL A 166 1.50 -3.17 10.80
N TYR A 167 1.49 -3.89 11.91
CA TYR A 167 1.53 -3.32 13.25
C TYR A 167 2.82 -3.78 13.91
N LEU A 168 3.68 -2.82 14.24
CA LEU A 168 4.93 -3.06 14.94
C LEU A 168 4.68 -3.01 16.45
N PRO A 169 5.00 -4.07 17.20
CA PRO A 169 4.91 -4.03 18.66
C PRO A 169 5.90 -3.02 19.24
N GLU A 170 5.62 -2.55 20.45
CA GLU A 170 6.59 -1.79 21.23
C GLU A 170 7.68 -2.74 21.77
N LEU A 171 8.93 -2.46 21.39
CA LEU A 171 10.10 -3.27 21.73
C LEU A 171 11.22 -2.33 22.19
N GLU A 172 12.05 -2.81 23.11
CA GLU A 172 13.27 -2.10 23.54
C GLU A 172 14.32 -2.07 22.42
N GLU A 173 14.42 -3.17 21.67
CA GLU A 173 15.32 -3.33 20.55
C GLU A 173 14.69 -2.86 19.22
N LYS A 174 15.56 -2.50 18.27
CA LYS A 174 15.12 -1.94 16.98
C LYS A 174 14.51 -3.02 16.08
N LEU A 175 13.23 -2.86 15.76
CA LEU A 175 12.53 -3.57 14.68
C LEU A 175 12.58 -2.76 13.38
N GLN A 176 13.05 -3.38 12.29
CA GLN A 176 13.08 -2.80 10.96
C GLN A 176 12.51 -3.79 9.94
N ILE A 177 11.49 -3.36 9.21
CA ILE A 177 10.85 -4.14 8.17
C ILE A 177 10.64 -3.29 6.91
N GLN A 178 10.45 -3.94 5.75
CA GLN A 178 10.26 -3.26 4.48
C GLN A 178 9.04 -3.83 3.76
N LEU A 179 8.21 -2.94 3.23
CA LEU A 179 7.12 -3.27 2.30
C LEU A 179 7.67 -3.45 0.89
N GLU A 180 7.31 -4.54 0.23
CA GLU A 180 7.50 -4.73 -1.20
C GLU A 180 6.16 -5.05 -1.86
N MET A 181 5.81 -4.30 -2.90
CA MET A 181 4.55 -4.45 -3.65
C MET A 181 4.79 -4.63 -5.15
N ASN A 182 6.03 -4.48 -5.62
CA ASN A 182 6.40 -4.72 -7.00
C ASN A 182 6.87 -6.16 -7.15
N GLU A 183 6.37 -6.83 -8.19
CA GLU A 183 6.68 -8.23 -8.47
C GLU A 183 8.17 -8.53 -8.61
N ASN A 184 8.93 -7.61 -9.22
CA ASN A 184 10.38 -7.74 -9.39
C ASN A 184 11.17 -7.70 -8.06
N GLY A 185 10.54 -7.23 -6.97
CA GLY A 185 11.16 -7.18 -5.65
C GLY A 185 10.76 -8.36 -4.75
N PHE A 186 9.81 -9.20 -5.17
CA PHE A 186 9.37 -10.34 -4.35
C PHE A 186 10.50 -11.36 -4.21
N ARG A 187 10.67 -11.85 -2.98
CA ARG A 187 11.63 -12.92 -2.65
C ARG A 187 11.00 -14.29 -2.80
N GLN A 188 9.67 -14.38 -2.66
CA GLN A 188 8.90 -15.61 -2.74
C GLN A 188 7.91 -15.56 -3.89
N MET A 189 7.50 -16.73 -4.36
CA MET A 189 6.42 -16.81 -5.34
C MET A 189 5.08 -16.56 -4.65
N SER A 190 4.16 -15.90 -5.35
CA SER A 190 2.78 -15.79 -4.87
C SER A 190 2.13 -17.17 -4.82
N PRO A 191 1.15 -17.41 -3.92
CA PRO A 191 0.57 -18.74 -3.72
C PRO A 191 -0.14 -19.30 -4.96
N HIS A 192 -0.58 -18.43 -5.87
CA HIS A 192 -1.27 -18.81 -7.10
C HIS A 192 -1.10 -17.73 -8.16
N ALA A 193 -1.07 -18.11 -9.43
CA ALA A 193 -0.93 -17.19 -10.59
C ALA A 193 -2.00 -16.09 -10.69
N ARG A 194 -3.06 -16.15 -9.88
CA ARG A 194 -4.12 -15.12 -9.83
C ARG A 194 -3.72 -13.92 -8.97
N PHE A 195 -2.79 -14.12 -8.03
CA PHE A 195 -2.33 -13.06 -7.13
C PHE A 195 -1.15 -12.35 -7.76
N GLY A 196 -1.43 -11.18 -8.34
CA GLY A 196 -0.42 -10.27 -8.86
C GLY A 196 -0.02 -9.20 -7.85
N PRO A 197 0.97 -8.35 -8.17
CA PRO A 197 1.35 -7.22 -7.33
C PRO A 197 0.19 -6.24 -7.11
N VAL A 198 0.29 -5.45 -6.04
CA VAL A 198 -0.65 -4.34 -5.79
C VAL A 198 -0.50 -3.30 -6.90
N ILE A 199 -1.61 -2.97 -7.56
CA ILE A 199 -1.66 -1.97 -8.63
C ILE A 199 -2.26 -0.68 -8.10
N VAL A 200 -1.55 0.43 -8.31
CA VAL A 200 -2.11 1.76 -8.08
C VAL A 200 -3.05 2.09 -9.24
N ALA A 201 -4.36 2.10 -8.97
CA ALA A 201 -5.32 2.62 -9.93
C ALA A 201 -5.03 4.10 -10.20
N ARG A 202 -4.65 4.38 -11.45
CA ARG A 202 -4.57 5.74 -11.99
C ARG A 202 -6.00 6.23 -12.16
N GLY A 203 -6.37 7.31 -11.47
CA GLY A 203 -7.65 7.96 -11.72
C GLY A 203 -7.76 8.29 -13.21
N LEU A 204 -8.86 7.89 -13.84
CA LEU A 204 -9.24 8.48 -15.12
C LEU A 204 -9.51 9.96 -14.83
N ILE A 205 -8.68 10.83 -15.39
CA ILE A 205 -8.88 12.29 -15.37
C ILE A 205 -9.80 12.64 -16.52
#